data_AF-A0A937LKW3-F1
#
_entry.id   AF-A0A937LKW3-F1
#
_cell.length_a   1.000
_cell.length_b   1.000
_cell.length_c   1.000
_cell.angle_alpha   90.00
_cell.angle_beta   90.00
_cell.angle_gamma   90.00
#
_symmetry.space_group_name_H-M   'P 1'
#
loop_
_entity.id
_entity.type
_entity.pdbx_description
1 polymer ?
#
loop_
_entity_poly.entity_id
_entity_poly.type
_entity_poly.pdbx_seq_one_letter_code
_entity_poly.pdbx_strand_id
1 'polypeptide(L)' 'MSSSDQIKDLIRTGKKVGYILESDLKKCISDLPIPDQEYIRHTIEGFKIQLITTKKDYDELKYLSGPDAIEFLQNLS' A
#
# COMPACT_ATOMS: atom_id res chain seq x y z
N MET A 1 4.63 18.40 -12.90
CA MET A 1 5.11 17.36 -11.96
C MET A 1 5.52 16.17 -12.77
N SER A 2 6.67 15.56 -12.46
CA SER A 2 7.09 14.34 -13.14
C SER A 2 6.31 13.13 -12.63
N SER A 3 6.19 12.05 -13.42
CA SER A 3 5.56 10.80 -12.96
C SER A 3 6.28 10.22 -11.73
N SER A 4 7.58 10.48 -11.59
CA SER A 4 8.37 10.11 -10.40
C SER A 4 7.90 10.82 -9.14
N ASP A 5 7.53 12.09 -9.23
CA ASP A 5 7.05 12.87 -8.07
C ASP A 5 5.68 12.37 -7.63
N GLN A 6 4.79 12.06 -8.58
CA GLN A 6 3.46 11.52 -8.29
C GLN A 6 3.53 10.16 -7.58
N ILE A 7 4.41 9.26 -8.04
CA ILE A 7 4.61 7.96 -7.40
C ILE A 7 5.17 8.14 -5.98
N LYS A 8 6.14 9.04 -5.77
CA LYS A 8 6.70 9.32 -4.44
C LYS A 8 5.63 9.84 -3.48
N ASP A 9 4.79 10.75 -3.93
CA ASP A 9 3.72 11.31 -3.10
C ASP A 9 2.62 10.28 -2.81
N LEU A 10 2.32 9.39 -3.76
CA LEU A 10 1.41 8.27 -3.54
C LEU A 10 1.96 7.31 -2.47
N ILE A 11 3.24 6.94 -2.55
CA ILE A 11 3.89 6.07 -1.56
C ILE A 11 3.94 6.75 -0.19
N ARG A 12 4.28 8.04 -0.12
CA ARG A 12 4.29 8.81 1.14
C ARG A 12 2.91 8.83 1.80
N THR A 13 1.87 9.03 1.01
CA THR A 13 0.49 9.00 1.49
C THR A 13 0.14 7.59 1.98
N GLY A 14 0.44 6.58 1.18
CA GLY A 14 0.22 5.18 1.52
C GLY A 14 0.90 4.74 2.82
N LYS A 15 2.13 5.20 3.09
CA LYS A 15 2.82 4.95 4.37
C LYS A 15 2.11 5.55 5.59
N LYS A 16 1.39 6.66 5.42
CA LYS A 16 0.66 7.30 6.52
C LYS A 16 -0.68 6.62 6.80
N VAL A 17 -1.37 6.17 5.75
CA VAL A 17 -2.73 5.58 5.88
C VAL A 17 -2.74 4.04 5.89
N GLY A 18 -1.63 3.39 5.52
CA GLY A 18 -1.50 1.93 5.46
C GLY A 18 -1.88 1.28 4.12
N TYR A 19 -2.46 2.05 3.18
CA TYR A 19 -2.90 1.53 1.89
C TYR A 19 -2.78 2.52 0.72
N ILE A 20 -2.83 2.00 -0.50
CA ILE A 20 -2.92 2.72 -1.77
C ILE A 20 -4.05 2.10 -2.60
N LEU A 21 -4.88 2.94 -3.22
CA LEU A 21 -5.89 2.46 -4.18
C LEU A 21 -5.21 2.01 -5.47
N GLU A 22 -5.54 0.81 -5.93
CA GLU A 22 -4.98 0.26 -7.18
C GLU A 22 -5.27 1.16 -8.38
N SER A 23 -6.43 1.82 -8.40
CA SER A 23 -6.82 2.75 -9.45
C SER A 23 -5.91 3.97 -9.50
N ASP A 24 -5.46 4.47 -8.35
CA ASP A 24 -4.55 5.62 -8.27
C ASP A 24 -3.12 5.23 -8.61
N LEU A 25 -2.67 4.04 -8.17
CA LEU A 25 -1.39 3.50 -8.61
C LEU A 25 -1.36 3.30 -10.12
N LYS A 26 -2.40 2.67 -10.69
CA LYS A 26 -2.49 2.39 -12.13
C LYS A 26 -2.40 3.66 -12.97
N LYS A 27 -3.01 4.77 -12.53
CA LYS A 27 -2.89 6.08 -13.21
C LYS A 27 -1.47 6.63 -13.19
N CYS A 28 -0.70 6.35 -12.15
CA CYS A 28 0.67 6.86 -12.01
C CYS A 28 1.70 6.05 -12.82
N ILE A 29 1.43 4.75 -13.04
CA ILE A 29 2.41 3.82 -13.64
C ILE A 29 1.98 3.26 -15.00
N SER A 30 0.81 3.61 -15.53
CA SER A 30 0.28 3.06 -16.78
C SER A 30 1.20 3.24 -17.98
N ASP A 31 1.97 4.32 -17.97
CA ASP A 31 2.85 4.70 -19.09
C ASP A 31 4.23 4.03 -18.99
N LEU A 32 4.49 3.30 -17.91
CA LEU A 32 5.72 2.55 -17.71
C LEU A 32 5.62 1.16 -18.35
N PRO A 33 6.75 0.58 -18.80
CA PRO A 33 6.82 -0.82 -19.19
C PRO A 33 6.29 -1.75 -18.08
N ILE A 34 5.66 -2.88 -18.47
CA ILE A 34 5.11 -3.85 -17.51
C ILE A 34 6.14 -4.29 -16.44
N PRO A 35 7.42 -4.57 -16.76
CA PRO A 35 8.40 -4.93 -15.75
C PRO A 35 8.57 -3.86 -14.66
N ASP A 36 8.53 -2.58 -15.04
CA ASP A 36 8.68 -1.47 -14.10
C ASP A 36 7.42 -1.32 -13.23
N GLN A 37 6.24 -1.57 -13.81
CA GLN A 37 4.98 -1.57 -13.04
C GLN A 37 4.99 -2.64 -11.95
N GLU A 38 5.42 -3.87 -12.29
CA GLU A 38 5.53 -4.97 -11.33
C GLU A 38 6.58 -4.69 -10.27
N TYR A 39 7.74 -4.13 -10.65
CA TYR A 39 8.76 -3.71 -9.71
C TYR A 39 8.22 -2.70 -8.67
N ILE A 40 7.43 -1.73 -9.12
CA ILE A 40 6.81 -0.74 -8.23
C ILE A 40 5.79 -1.41 -7.30
N ARG A 41 4.94 -2.31 -7.81
CA ARG A 41 3.97 -3.06 -7.00
C ARG A 41 4.65 -3.85 -5.89
N HIS A 42 5.67 -4.64 -6.22
CA HIS A 42 6.45 -5.40 -5.23
C HIS A 42 7.16 -4.50 -4.22
N THR A 43 7.67 -3.35 -4.66
CA THR A 43 8.28 -2.36 -3.77
C THR A 43 7.27 -1.81 -2.75
N ILE A 44 6.03 -1.52 -3.18
CA ILE A 44 4.95 -1.05 -2.30
C ILE A 44 4.57 -2.12 -1.27
N GLU A 45 4.43 -3.38 -1.69
CA GLU A 45 4.18 -4.50 -0.77
C GLU A 45 5.32 -4.68 0.23
N GLY A 46 6.58 -4.53 -0.21
CA GLY A 46 7.75 -4.57 0.67
C GLY A 46 7.76 -3.47 1.74
N PHE A 47 7.09 -2.35 1.50
CA PHE A 47 6.86 -1.31 2.50
C PHE A 47 5.70 -1.59 3.46
N LYS A 48 5.06 -2.77 3.36
CA LYS A 48 3.85 -3.12 4.13
C LYS A 48 2.71 -2.12 3.89
N ILE A 49 2.58 -1.65 2.65
CA ILE A 49 1.47 -0.81 2.21
C ILE A 49 0.53 -1.69 1.39
N GLN A 50 -0.76 -1.69 1.71
CA GLN A 50 -1.73 -2.52 1.01
C GLN A 50 -2.14 -1.89 -0.31
N LEU A 51 -2.09 -2.67 -1.39
CA LEU A 51 -2.80 -2.33 -2.61
C LEU A 51 -4.23 -2.83 -2.47
N ILE A 52 -5.19 -1.90 -2.45
CA ILE A 52 -6.61 -2.21 -2.27
C ILE A 52 -7.44 -1.68 -3.43
N THR A 53 -8.50 -2.39 -3.80
CA THR A 53 -9.42 -1.95 -4.84
C THR A 53 -10.40 -0.91 -4.29
N THR A 54 -10.89 -1.12 -3.07
CA THR A 54 -11.78 -0.20 -2.36
C THR A 54 -11.33 -0.03 -0.90
N LYS A 55 -11.74 1.07 -0.26
CA LYS A 55 -11.42 1.33 1.16
C LYS A 55 -11.92 0.26 2.13
N LYS A 56 -12.93 -0.53 1.73
CA LYS A 56 -13.47 -1.63 2.55
C LYS A 56 -12.54 -2.85 2.58
N ASP A 57 -11.66 -2.97 1.60
CA ASP A 57 -10.71 -4.08 1.49
C ASP A 57 -9.44 -3.81 2.33
N TYR A 58 -9.37 -2.65 2.99
CA TYR A 58 -8.28 -2.33 3.89
C TYR A 58 -8.41 -3.12 5.19
N ASP A 59 -7.37 -3.89 5.50
CA ASP A 59 -7.28 -4.67 6.73
C ASP A 59 -6.13 -4.16 7.60
N GLU A 60 -6.42 -3.34 8.62
CA GLU A 60 -5.42 -2.78 9.54
C GLU A 60 -4.52 -3.84 10.19
N LEU A 61 -4.97 -5.10 10.24
CA LEU A 61 -4.27 -6.19 10.91
C LEU A 61 -3.35 -6.98 9.97
N LYS A 62 -3.45 -6.80 8.64
CA LYS A 62 -2.74 -7.62 7.63
C LYS A 62 -1.24 -7.73 7.84
N TYR A 63 -0.61 -6.67 8.38
CA TYR A 63 0.83 -6.61 8.58
C TYR A 63 1.25 -6.54 10.06
N LEU A 64 0.32 -6.77 10.99
CA LEU A 64 0.66 -6.89 12.41
C LEU A 64 1.58 -8.09 12.62
N SER A 65 2.53 -7.92 13.53
CA SER A 65 3.31 -9.06 13.99
C SER A 65 2.44 -9.95 14.89
N GLY A 66 2.81 -11.22 15.04
CA GLY A 66 2.10 -12.14 15.93
C GLY A 66 1.90 -11.59 17.35
N PRO A 67 2.93 -11.01 18.00
CA PRO A 67 2.78 -10.32 19.29
C PRO A 67 1.77 -9.18 19.26
N ASP A 68 1.82 -8.29 18.26
CA ASP A 68 0.91 -7.14 18.17
C ASP A 68 -0.55 -7.59 17.96
N ALA A 69 -0.75 -8.67 17.19
CA ALA A 69 -2.06 -9.26 16.98
C ALA A 69 -2.65 -9.86 18.27
N ILE A 70 -1.82 -10.50 19.11
CA ILE A 70 -2.24 -11.03 20.41
C ILE A 70 -2.64 -9.89 21.36
N GLU A 71 -1.84 -8.83 21.43
CA GLU A 71 -2.14 -7.65 22.26
C GLU A 71 -3.45 -6.98 21.82
N PHE A 72 -3.66 -6.82 20.51
CA PHE A 72 -4.91 -6.30 19.97
C PHE A 72 -6.13 -7.15 20.38
N LEU A 73 -6.05 -8.48 20.26
CA LEU A 73 -7.12 -9.39 20.65
C LEU A 73 -7.43 -9.35 22.15
N GLN A 74 -6.41 -9.18 22.99
CA GLN A 74 -6.58 -9.09 24.44
C GLN A 74 -7.27 -7.80 24.87
N ASN A 75 -7.05 -6.69 24.15
CA ASN A 75 -7.72 -5.40 24.40
C ASN A 75 -9.18 -5.36 23.94
N LEU A 76 -9.68 -6.40 23.25
CA LEU A 76 -11.07 -6.54 22.83
C LEU A 76 -11.93 -7.37 23.81
N SER A 77 -11.32 -8.01 24.82
CA SER A 77 -12.01 -8.75 25.90
C SER A 77 -12.33 -7.85 27.08
#